data_AF-A0A820MQR9-F1
#
_entry.id   AF-A0A820MQR9-F1
#
_cell.length_a   1.000
_cell.length_b   1.000
_cell.length_c   1.000
_cell.angle_alpha   90.00
_cell.angle_beta   90.00
_cell.angle_gamma   90.00
#
_symmetry.space_group_name_H-M   'P 1'
#
loop_
_entity.id
_entity.type
_entity.pdbx_description
1 polymer ?
#
loop_
_entity_poly.entity_id
_entity_poly.type
_entity_poly.pdbx_seq_one_letter_code
_entity_poly.pdbx_strand_id
1 'polypeptide(L)'
;MYSSNDDAFLDISVLPKDIFELVDRKFYDVVKSVAGESLVKILKMQLINSAGKLLNTPDVFAFLNFDSEETDAIKLESCFKSKTGQLVVKPGIQSSSSYLIKLLKKALRQKQESTSKENNDNYQNDITDEFLDNHPLLKSLIKWFQLNDSNGVNQSSRFLTLFIDNLINNLTQSPNNFRYSEPIKNFAVCLYVLGGKQVYEFIR
;
A
#
# COMPACT_ATOMS: atom_id res chain seq x y z
N MET A 1 18.31 17.54 -7.11
CA MET A 1 17.65 16.87 -5.98
C MET A 1 18.27 15.49 -5.84
N TYR A 2 18.99 15.24 -4.75
CA TYR A 2 19.69 13.97 -4.53
C TYR A 2 18.67 12.85 -4.31
N SER A 3 18.52 11.97 -5.30
CA SER A 3 17.97 10.64 -5.07
C SER A 3 19.08 9.82 -4.42
N SER A 4 19.10 9.77 -3.09
CA SER A 4 20.10 8.98 -2.36
C SER A 4 19.86 7.50 -2.62
N ASN A 5 20.87 6.83 -3.17
CA ASN A 5 21.00 5.37 -3.36
C ASN A 5 21.03 4.56 -2.04
N ASP A 6 20.36 5.01 -0.97
CA ASP A 6 20.40 4.41 0.36
C ASP A 6 19.71 3.04 0.46
N ASP A 7 18.96 2.64 -0.56
CA ASP A 7 18.23 1.37 -0.59
C ASP A 7 19.13 0.16 -0.96
N ALA A 8 20.37 0.39 -1.41
CA ALA A 8 21.29 -0.64 -1.89
C ALA A 8 21.77 -1.62 -0.79
N PHE A 9 21.74 -1.20 0.48
CA PHE A 9 22.25 -2.01 1.61
C PHE A 9 21.15 -2.66 2.46
N LEU A 10 19.88 -2.53 2.06
CA LEU A 10 18.76 -3.13 2.78
C LEU A 10 18.59 -4.60 2.39
N ASP A 11 18.97 -5.49 3.31
CA ASP A 11 18.76 -6.94 3.18
C ASP A 11 17.34 -7.32 3.62
N ILE A 12 16.49 -7.63 2.63
CA ILE A 12 15.09 -8.00 2.85
C ILE A 12 14.98 -9.46 3.29
N SER A 13 16.02 -10.28 3.14
CA SER A 13 15.99 -11.70 3.52
C SER A 13 15.76 -11.92 5.02
N VAL A 14 16.02 -10.88 5.82
CA VAL A 14 15.74 -10.85 7.26
C VAL A 14 14.24 -10.82 7.55
N LEU A 15 13.40 -10.37 6.61
CA LEU A 15 11.95 -10.38 6.75
C LEU A 15 11.35 -11.70 6.21
N PRO A 16 10.33 -12.25 6.88
CA PRO A 16 9.61 -13.40 6.36
C PRO A 16 8.77 -13.00 5.13
N LYS A 17 8.57 -13.94 4.20
CA LYS A 17 7.87 -13.70 2.93
C LYS A 17 6.42 -13.24 3.12
N ASP A 18 5.78 -13.70 4.20
CA ASP A 18 4.40 -13.42 4.58
C ASP A 18 4.28 -12.24 5.56
N ILE A 19 5.30 -11.38 5.71
CA ILE A 19 5.32 -10.26 6.68
C ILE A 19 4.08 -9.36 6.64
N PHE A 20 3.43 -9.21 5.49
CA PHE A 20 2.22 -8.40 5.33
C PHE A 20 0.93 -9.11 5.76
N GLU A 21 0.97 -10.42 5.97
CA GLU A 21 -0.13 -11.26 6.47
C GLU A 21 -0.01 -11.50 7.98
N LEU A 22 1.16 -11.23 8.57
CA LEU A 22 1.37 -11.36 10.01
C LEU A 22 0.61 -10.28 10.79
N VAL A 23 -0.03 -10.72 11.87
CA VAL A 23 -0.77 -9.86 12.80
C VAL A 23 -0.43 -10.23 14.25
N ASP A 24 -0.52 -9.24 15.14
CA ASP A 24 -0.32 -9.36 16.58
C ASP A 24 1.01 -10.02 16.92
N ARG A 25 0.98 -11.13 17.68
CA ARG A 25 2.17 -11.77 18.25
C ARG A 25 3.20 -12.11 17.18
N LYS A 26 2.78 -12.70 16.06
CA LYS A 26 3.71 -13.09 14.99
C LYS A 26 4.40 -11.88 14.36
N PHE A 27 3.66 -10.79 14.18
CA PHE A 27 4.23 -9.54 13.70
C PHE A 27 5.21 -8.97 14.73
N TYR A 28 4.85 -8.95 16.02
CA TYR A 28 5.72 -8.48 17.09
C TYR A 28 7.01 -9.28 17.23
N ASP A 29 6.98 -10.60 17.01
CA ASP A 29 8.17 -11.45 17.07
C ASP A 29 9.19 -11.05 15.98
N VAL A 30 8.72 -10.70 14.77
CA VAL A 30 9.58 -10.18 13.70
C VAL A 30 10.10 -8.78 14.04
N VAL A 31 9.24 -7.88 14.53
CA VAL A 31 9.69 -6.54 14.95
C VAL A 31 10.75 -6.64 16.04
N LYS A 32 10.59 -7.58 16.99
CA LYS A 32 11.56 -7.83 18.05
C LYS A 32 12.92 -8.25 17.51
N SER A 33 12.95 -9.16 16.53
CA SER A 33 14.20 -9.67 15.96
C SER A 33 14.92 -8.62 15.11
N VAL A 34 14.18 -7.72 14.45
CA VAL A 34 14.76 -6.71 13.54
C VAL A 34 15.08 -5.39 14.23
N ALA A 35 14.20 -4.93 15.12
CA ALA A 35 14.23 -3.56 15.66
C ALA A 35 14.19 -3.50 17.20
N GLY A 36 14.16 -4.65 17.87
CA GLY A 36 14.29 -4.77 19.33
C GLY A 36 12.98 -4.64 20.11
N GLU A 37 13.05 -5.04 21.39
CA GLU A 37 11.90 -5.11 22.29
C GLU A 37 11.26 -3.73 22.57
N SER A 38 12.07 -2.68 22.69
CA SER A 38 11.55 -1.35 23.01
C SER A 38 10.62 -0.82 21.91
N LEU A 39 10.90 -1.10 20.63
CA LEU A 39 9.99 -0.76 19.55
C LEU A 39 8.70 -1.58 19.62
N VAL A 40 8.77 -2.86 19.98
CA VAL A 40 7.57 -3.71 20.15
C VAL A 40 6.61 -3.12 21.19
N LYS A 41 7.14 -2.66 22.34
CA LYS A 41 6.33 -2.01 23.39
C LYS A 41 5.64 -0.74 22.87
N ILE A 42 6.38 0.07 22.13
CA ILE A 42 5.85 1.28 21.48
C ILE A 42 4.70 0.94 20.52
N LEU A 43 4.86 -0.08 19.69
CA LEU A 43 3.83 -0.49 18.71
C LEU A 43 2.60 -1.08 19.41
N LYS A 44 2.79 -1.88 20.46
CA LYS A 44 1.69 -2.46 21.26
C LYS A 44 0.84 -1.37 21.91
N MET A 45 1.47 -0.35 22.48
CA MET A 45 0.76 0.77 23.11
C MET A 45 -0.17 1.50 22.12
N GLN A 46 0.23 1.60 20.86
CA GLN A 46 -0.55 2.25 19.81
C GLN A 46 -1.47 1.28 19.04
N LEU A 47 -1.55 0.01 19.45
CA LEU A 47 -2.30 -1.04 18.75
C LEU A 47 -1.88 -1.21 17.27
N ILE A 48 -0.62 -0.87 16.96
CA ILE A 48 0.01 -1.12 15.67
C ILE A 48 0.45 -2.58 15.70
N ASN A 49 -0.34 -3.44 15.07
CA ASN A 49 -0.19 -4.89 15.15
C ASN A 49 0.03 -5.56 13.79
N SER A 50 0.32 -4.80 12.74
CA SER A 50 0.66 -5.33 11.41
C SER A 50 1.57 -4.37 10.64
N ALA A 51 2.27 -4.90 9.64
CA ALA A 51 3.13 -4.11 8.76
C ALA A 51 2.34 -2.99 8.04
N GLY A 52 1.11 -3.28 7.61
CA GLY A 52 0.24 -2.30 6.97
C GLY A 52 -0.12 -1.13 7.88
N LYS A 53 -0.46 -1.38 9.15
CA LYS A 53 -0.72 -0.30 10.12
C LYS A 53 0.52 0.54 10.37
N LEU A 54 1.68 -0.10 10.53
CA LEU A 54 2.95 0.58 10.76
C LEU A 54 3.31 1.50 9.58
N LEU A 55 3.18 1.03 8.34
CA LEU A 55 3.46 1.84 7.14
C LEU A 55 2.52 3.03 6.95
N ASN A 56 1.29 2.93 7.46
CA ASN A 56 0.30 4.00 7.41
C ASN A 56 0.36 4.95 8.62
N THR A 57 1.24 4.68 9.59
CA THR A 57 1.43 5.55 10.76
C THR A 57 2.45 6.64 10.42
N PRO A 58 2.08 7.93 10.39
CA PRO A 58 2.99 9.00 9.97
C PRO A 58 4.17 9.19 10.93
N ASP A 59 3.89 9.16 12.24
CA ASP A 59 4.90 9.27 13.29
C ASP A 59 4.57 8.32 14.44
N VAL A 60 5.36 7.25 14.56
CA VAL A 60 5.24 6.21 15.58
C VAL A 60 5.60 6.72 16.98
N PHE A 61 6.29 7.86 17.09
CA PHE A 61 6.77 8.38 18.36
C PHE A 61 5.95 9.56 18.88
N ALA A 62 5.00 10.09 18.10
CA ALA A 62 4.22 11.26 18.45
C ALA A 62 3.51 11.14 19.81
N PHE A 63 3.01 9.95 20.14
CA PHE A 63 2.30 9.69 21.39
C PHE A 63 3.17 9.85 22.65
N LEU A 64 4.51 9.81 22.53
CA LEU A 64 5.42 9.99 23.66
C LEU A 64 5.40 11.42 24.21
N ASN A 65 4.80 12.37 23.49
CA ASN A 65 4.59 13.73 23.97
C ASN A 65 3.29 13.89 24.79
N PHE A 66 2.44 12.86 24.87
CA PHE A 66 1.23 12.92 25.68
C PHE A 66 1.56 12.81 27.16
N ASP A 67 0.91 13.63 27.98
CA ASP A 67 1.04 13.57 29.43
C ASP A 67 0.06 12.52 29.97
N SER A 68 0.54 11.28 30.08
CA SER A 68 -0.23 10.13 30.59
C SER A 68 0.70 9.17 31.30
N GLU A 69 0.29 8.73 32.50
CA GLU A 69 0.99 7.72 33.31
C GLU A 69 1.17 6.40 32.55
N GLU A 70 0.23 6.07 31.65
CA GLU A 70 0.27 4.85 30.83
C GLU A 70 1.51 4.82 29.92
N THR A 71 2.00 6.00 29.52
CA THR A 71 3.15 6.14 28.63
C THR A 71 4.48 6.25 29.36
N ASP A 72 4.48 6.45 30.67
CA ASP A 72 5.69 6.78 31.44
C ASP A 72 6.71 5.64 31.46
N ALA A 73 6.25 4.40 31.61
CA ALA A 73 7.11 3.24 31.53
C ALA A 73 7.85 3.17 30.18
N ILE A 74 7.14 3.45 29.07
CA ILE A 74 7.71 3.43 27.73
C ILE A 74 8.65 4.63 27.52
N LYS A 75 8.30 5.82 28.01
CA LYS A 75 9.14 7.01 27.95
C LYS A 75 10.47 6.80 28.68
N LEU A 76 10.45 6.23 29.89
CA LEU A 76 11.66 5.94 30.66
C LEU A 76 12.59 4.97 29.92
N GLU A 77 12.02 3.96 29.27
CA GLU A 77 12.81 2.99 28.51
C GLU A 77 13.32 3.55 27.18
N SER A 78 12.52 4.39 26.51
CA SER A 78 12.71 4.73 25.10
C SER A 78 13.24 6.14 24.85
N CYS A 79 13.26 7.00 25.86
CA CYS A 79 13.66 8.40 25.74
C CYS A 79 14.82 8.77 26.68
N PHE A 80 15.51 9.85 26.35
CA PHE A 80 16.34 10.64 27.24
C PHE A 80 15.56 11.88 27.67
N LYS A 81 15.74 12.29 28.93
CA LYS A 81 15.27 13.60 29.39
C LYS A 81 16.37 14.62 29.13
N SER A 82 16.11 15.58 28.25
CA SER A 82 16.99 16.72 28.03
C SER A 82 17.08 17.60 29.29
N LYS A 83 18.14 18.38 29.42
CA LYS A 83 18.29 19.38 30.50
C LYS A 83 17.15 20.40 30.51
N THR A 84 16.49 20.61 29.38
CA THR A 84 15.31 21.48 29.21
C THR A 84 14.00 20.82 29.64
N GLY A 85 14.04 19.57 30.09
CA GLY A 85 12.85 18.77 30.45
C GLY A 85 12.18 18.08 29.26
N GLN A 86 12.58 18.39 28.02
CA GLN A 86 12.05 17.75 26.82
C GLN A 86 12.47 16.28 26.71
N LEU A 87 11.54 15.41 26.34
CA LEU A 87 11.82 14.00 26.05
C LEU A 87 12.32 13.84 24.62
N VAL A 88 13.43 13.14 24.46
CA VAL A 88 14.04 12.86 23.15
C VAL A 88 14.15 11.35 23.01
N VAL A 89 13.55 10.76 21.97
CA VAL A 89 13.65 9.31 21.73
C VAL A 89 15.11 8.92 21.50
N LYS A 90 15.53 7.80 22.09
CA LYS A 90 16.89 7.27 21.92
C LYS A 90 17.19 7.08 20.42
N PRO A 91 18.30 7.63 19.89
CA PRO A 91 18.60 7.55 18.46
C PRO A 91 18.61 6.12 17.92
N GLY A 92 19.10 5.15 18.69
CA GLY A 92 19.09 3.74 18.29
C GLY A 92 17.69 3.18 18.03
N ILE A 93 16.68 3.61 18.79
CA ILE A 93 15.28 3.19 18.59
C ILE A 93 14.71 3.87 17.34
N GLN A 94 14.98 5.15 17.14
CA GLN A 94 14.56 5.89 15.94
C GLN A 94 15.19 5.28 14.67
N SER A 95 16.48 4.98 14.69
CA SER A 95 17.19 4.33 13.59
C SER A 95 16.64 2.94 13.31
N SER A 96 16.37 2.14 14.33
CA SER A 96 15.81 0.79 14.19
C SER A 96 14.40 0.80 13.60
N SER A 97 13.55 1.73 14.05
CA SER A 97 12.21 1.95 13.48
C SER A 97 12.30 2.40 12.02
N SER A 98 13.16 3.38 11.73
CA SER A 98 13.37 3.89 10.38
C SER A 98 13.88 2.78 9.44
N TYR A 99 14.81 1.96 9.91
CA TYR A 99 15.34 0.81 9.18
C TYR A 99 14.25 -0.21 8.87
N LEU A 100 13.44 -0.61 9.87
CA LEU A 100 12.31 -1.52 9.67
C LEU A 100 11.30 -0.96 8.66
N ILE A 101 10.93 0.32 8.77
CA ILE A 101 10.01 0.97 7.83
C ILE A 101 10.59 0.96 6.41
N LYS A 102 11.88 1.24 6.24
CA LYS A 102 12.55 1.17 4.94
C LYS A 102 12.54 -0.25 4.38
N LEU A 103 12.83 -1.27 5.20
CA LEU A 103 12.75 -2.68 4.79
C LEU A 103 11.33 -3.05 4.33
N LEU A 104 10.31 -2.69 5.11
CA LEU A 104 8.91 -2.96 4.76
C LEU A 104 8.50 -2.26 3.46
N LYS A 105 8.91 -1.00 3.25
CA LYS A 105 8.66 -0.29 1.99
C LYS A 105 9.33 -0.98 0.80
N LYS A 106 10.57 -1.44 0.96
CA LYS A 106 11.30 -2.16 -0.09
C LYS A 106 10.64 -3.51 -0.40
N ALA A 107 10.25 -4.27 0.63
CA ALA A 107 9.52 -5.53 0.49
C ALA A 107 8.16 -5.34 -0.20
N LEU A 108 7.44 -4.24 0.12
CA LEU A 108 6.17 -3.91 -0.51
C LEU A 108 6.34 -3.63 -2.01
N ARG A 109 7.36 -2.84 -2.38
CA ARG A 109 7.71 -2.56 -3.79
C ARG A 109 8.04 -3.84 -4.55
N GLN A 110 8.87 -4.72 -3.96
CA GLN A 110 9.19 -6.01 -4.58
C GLN A 110 7.96 -6.90 -4.77
N LYS A 111 7.05 -6.94 -3.80
CA LYS A 111 5.78 -7.68 -3.94
C LYS A 111 4.96 -7.12 -5.11
N GLN A 112 4.85 -5.80 -5.22
CA GLN A 112 4.16 -5.15 -6.34
C GLN A 112 4.84 -5.44 -7.68
N GLU A 113 6.16 -5.35 -7.77
CA GLU A 113 6.92 -5.69 -8.99
C GLU A 113 6.80 -7.17 -9.39
N SER A 114 6.72 -8.07 -8.40
CA SER A 114 6.53 -9.51 -8.63
C SER A 114 5.12 -9.80 -9.15
N THR A 115 4.10 -9.15 -8.57
CA THR A 115 2.72 -9.23 -9.08
C THR A 115 2.59 -8.61 -10.48
N SER A 116 3.33 -7.54 -10.78
CA SER A 116 3.38 -6.94 -12.13
C SER A 116 4.14 -7.80 -13.15
N LYS A 117 5.10 -8.64 -12.72
CA LYS A 117 5.83 -9.57 -13.59
C LYS A 117 5.09 -10.90 -13.79
N GLU A 118 4.47 -11.45 -12.74
CA GLU A 118 3.65 -12.66 -12.85
C GLU A 118 2.36 -12.42 -13.67
N ASN A 119 1.82 -11.20 -13.69
CA ASN A 119 0.71 -10.84 -14.58
C ASN A 119 1.10 -10.60 -16.04
N ASN A 120 2.39 -10.57 -16.39
CA ASN A 120 2.83 -10.38 -17.78
C ASN A 120 3.14 -11.70 -18.50
N ASP A 121 3.46 -12.78 -17.77
CA ASP A 121 4.06 -13.96 -18.40
C ASP A 121 3.25 -15.26 -18.29
N ASN A 122 2.08 -15.32 -17.66
CA ASN A 122 1.24 -16.53 -17.75
C ASN A 122 -0.26 -16.24 -17.60
N TYR A 123 -1.00 -16.55 -18.67
CA TYR A 123 -2.47 -16.72 -18.77
C TYR A 123 -3.41 -15.54 -19.13
N GLN A 124 -2.95 -14.43 -19.72
CA GLN A 124 -3.88 -13.40 -20.23
C GLN A 124 -3.65 -12.84 -21.64
N ASN A 125 -2.58 -13.19 -22.37
CA ASN A 125 -2.29 -12.51 -23.64
C ASN A 125 -3.12 -12.97 -24.86
N ASP A 126 -3.58 -14.23 -24.94
CA ASP A 126 -4.24 -14.69 -26.18
C ASP A 126 -5.70 -14.23 -26.32
N ILE A 127 -6.46 -14.09 -25.22
CA ILE A 127 -7.89 -13.70 -25.29
C ILE A 127 -8.04 -12.17 -25.36
N THR A 128 -7.11 -11.43 -24.75
CA THR A 128 -7.20 -9.97 -24.63
C THR A 128 -6.80 -9.28 -25.94
N ASP A 129 -5.84 -9.83 -26.68
CA ASP A 129 -5.43 -9.23 -27.95
C ASP A 129 -6.49 -9.38 -29.06
N GLU A 130 -7.18 -10.53 -29.15
CA GLU A 130 -8.26 -10.74 -30.14
C GLU A 130 -9.47 -9.81 -29.88
N PHE A 131 -9.87 -9.63 -28.62
CA PHE A 131 -10.96 -8.70 -28.27
C PHE A 131 -10.56 -7.23 -28.49
N LEU A 132 -9.34 -6.86 -28.10
CA LEU A 132 -8.85 -5.49 -28.28
C LEU A 132 -8.61 -5.15 -29.76
N ASP A 133 -8.27 -6.13 -30.58
CA ASP A 133 -8.17 -5.98 -32.04
C ASP A 133 -9.53 -5.69 -32.69
N ASN A 134 -10.61 -6.26 -32.14
CA ASN A 134 -11.97 -5.97 -32.58
C ASN A 134 -12.50 -4.61 -32.09
N HIS A 135 -11.83 -3.95 -31.14
CA HIS A 135 -12.22 -2.66 -30.57
C HIS A 135 -11.06 -1.65 -30.56
N PRO A 136 -10.69 -1.08 -31.73
CA PRO A 136 -9.49 -0.26 -31.90
C PRO A 136 -9.49 1.03 -31.06
N LEU A 137 -10.67 1.59 -30.76
CA LEU A 137 -10.79 2.75 -29.87
C LEU A 137 -10.47 2.39 -28.42
N LEU A 138 -10.94 1.25 -27.95
CA LEU A 138 -10.63 0.74 -26.61
C LEU A 138 -9.14 0.40 -26.49
N LYS A 139 -8.58 -0.24 -27.52
CA LYS A 139 -7.13 -0.53 -27.60
C LYS A 139 -6.29 0.74 -27.55
N SER A 140 -6.71 1.79 -28.27
CA SER A 140 -6.02 3.09 -28.28
C SER A 140 -6.12 3.81 -26.93
N LEU A 141 -7.28 3.75 -26.29
CA LEU A 141 -7.50 4.31 -24.95
C LEU A 141 -6.62 3.63 -23.90
N ILE A 142 -6.58 2.30 -23.91
CA ILE A 142 -5.75 1.50 -22.99
C ILE A 142 -4.27 1.78 -23.21
N LYS A 143 -3.80 1.80 -24.47
CA LYS A 143 -2.39 2.13 -24.79
C LYS A 143 -2.02 3.55 -24.37
N TRP A 144 -2.86 4.54 -24.66
CA TRP A 144 -2.66 5.93 -24.25
C TRP A 144 -2.57 6.04 -22.72
N PHE A 145 -3.39 5.27 -22.00
CA PHE A 145 -3.40 5.24 -20.56
C PHE A 145 -2.12 4.63 -19.98
N GLN A 146 -1.72 3.44 -20.46
CA GLN A 146 -0.50 2.75 -20.03
C GLN A 146 0.77 3.59 -20.24
N LEU A 147 0.84 4.36 -21.34
CA LEU A 147 1.95 5.28 -21.62
C LEU A 147 2.04 6.47 -20.65
N ASN A 148 0.91 6.92 -20.11
CA ASN A 148 0.87 8.06 -19.18
C ASN A 148 1.15 7.67 -17.73
N ASP A 149 0.84 6.43 -17.33
CA ASP A 149 1.11 5.93 -15.98
C ASP A 149 2.63 5.75 -15.73
N SER A 150 3.41 5.43 -16.78
CA SER A 150 4.87 5.35 -16.73
C SER A 150 5.60 6.68 -16.45
N ASN A 151 4.92 7.83 -16.55
CA ASN A 151 5.53 9.16 -16.39
C ASN A 151 5.33 9.80 -15.01
N GLY A 152 4.76 9.08 -14.02
CA GLY A 152 4.77 9.50 -12.62
C GLY A 152 3.98 10.78 -12.28
N VAL A 153 3.10 11.25 -13.17
CA VAL A 153 2.30 12.45 -12.95
C VAL A 153 0.85 12.10 -12.63
N ASN A 154 0.46 12.45 -11.41
CA ASN A 154 -0.88 12.69 -10.89
C ASN A 154 -1.79 11.51 -10.49
N GLN A 155 -2.26 11.58 -9.24
CA GLN A 155 -3.40 10.86 -8.65
C GLN A 155 -4.74 11.03 -9.41
N SER A 156 -4.78 11.82 -10.48
CA SER A 156 -5.99 12.27 -11.17
C SER A 156 -6.70 11.17 -11.96
N SER A 157 -6.10 10.01 -12.17
CA SER A 157 -6.65 8.93 -13.00
C SER A 157 -7.03 7.65 -12.23
N ARG A 158 -6.93 7.62 -10.90
CA ARG A 158 -7.15 6.39 -10.10
C ARG A 158 -8.50 5.72 -10.37
N PHE A 159 -9.56 6.50 -10.60
CA PHE A 159 -10.87 5.95 -10.97
C PHE A 159 -10.85 5.32 -12.37
N LEU A 160 -10.22 5.97 -13.34
CA LEU A 160 -10.11 5.46 -14.71
C LEU A 160 -9.26 4.18 -14.77
N THR A 161 -8.17 4.09 -14.00
CA THR A 161 -7.40 2.85 -13.85
C THR A 161 -8.30 1.74 -13.34
N LEU A 162 -8.99 1.97 -12.22
CA LEU A 162 -9.88 0.99 -11.62
C LEU A 162 -11.03 0.60 -12.57
N PHE A 163 -11.52 1.55 -13.36
CA PHE A 163 -12.59 1.32 -14.33
C PHE A 163 -12.11 0.43 -15.49
N ILE A 164 -10.96 0.74 -16.09
CA ILE A 164 -10.36 -0.05 -17.16
C ILE A 164 -9.99 -1.45 -16.66
N ASP A 165 -9.36 -1.56 -15.48
CA ASP A 165 -9.00 -2.85 -14.90
C ASP A 165 -10.23 -3.72 -14.64
N ASN A 166 -11.32 -3.13 -14.15
CA ASN A 166 -12.54 -3.89 -13.89
C ASN A 166 -13.24 -4.32 -15.19
N LEU A 167 -13.18 -3.50 -16.24
CA LEU A 167 -13.66 -3.89 -17.57
C LEU A 167 -12.87 -5.07 -18.10
N ILE A 168 -11.54 -5.01 -18.10
CA ILE A 168 -10.66 -6.10 -18.57
C ILE A 168 -10.90 -7.38 -17.76
N ASN A 169 -11.00 -7.26 -16.43
CA ASN A 169 -11.27 -8.40 -15.55
C ASN A 169 -12.64 -9.04 -15.80
N ASN A 170 -13.68 -8.26 -16.08
CA ASN A 170 -14.99 -8.81 -16.38
C ASN A 170 -15.05 -9.39 -17.80
N LEU A 171 -14.38 -8.77 -18.78
CA LEU A 171 -14.30 -9.28 -20.15
C LEU A 171 -13.60 -10.63 -20.24
N THR A 172 -12.68 -10.92 -19.32
CA THR A 172 -11.95 -12.20 -19.24
C THR A 172 -12.70 -13.27 -18.42
N GLN A 173 -13.85 -12.93 -17.81
CA GLN A 173 -14.63 -13.83 -16.97
C GLN A 173 -15.94 -14.26 -17.65
N SER A 174 -16.46 -15.42 -17.24
CA SER A 174 -17.80 -15.84 -17.68
C SER A 174 -18.87 -14.84 -17.20
N PRO A 175 -19.94 -14.56 -17.97
CA PRO A 175 -20.97 -13.56 -17.63
C PRO A 175 -21.59 -13.71 -16.23
N ASN A 176 -21.65 -14.94 -15.72
CA ASN A 176 -22.20 -15.26 -14.39
C ASN A 176 -21.30 -14.84 -13.23
N ASN A 177 -20.06 -14.40 -13.50
CA ASN A 177 -19.04 -14.08 -12.49
C ASN A 177 -18.60 -12.63 -12.49
N PHE A 178 -19.29 -11.75 -13.23
CA PHE A 178 -18.91 -10.34 -13.27
C PHE A 178 -18.90 -9.72 -11.87
N ARG A 179 -17.79 -9.05 -11.53
CA ARG A 179 -17.59 -8.36 -10.27
C ARG A 179 -17.18 -6.93 -10.54
N TYR A 180 -17.99 -6.01 -10.02
CA TYR A 180 -17.72 -4.59 -10.09
C TYR A 180 -17.11 -4.10 -8.78
N SER A 181 -16.05 -3.30 -8.86
CA SER A 181 -15.48 -2.63 -7.70
C SER A 181 -16.46 -1.56 -7.18
N GLU A 182 -16.37 -1.25 -5.88
CA GLU A 182 -17.28 -0.30 -5.23
C GLU A 182 -17.30 1.09 -5.88
N PRO A 183 -16.16 1.67 -6.33
CA PRO A 183 -16.17 2.94 -7.05
C PRO A 183 -16.97 2.89 -8.35
N ILE A 184 -16.98 1.76 -9.06
CA ILE A 184 -17.69 1.60 -10.34
C ILE A 184 -19.19 1.45 -10.11
N LYS A 185 -19.58 0.73 -9.07
CA LYS A 185 -20.99 0.68 -8.64
C LYS A 185 -21.50 2.07 -8.28
N ASN A 186 -20.72 2.82 -7.51
CA ASN A 186 -21.07 4.19 -7.14
C ASN A 186 -21.16 5.11 -8.37
N PHE A 187 -20.26 4.96 -9.34
CA PHE A 187 -20.36 5.67 -10.62
C PHE A 187 -21.63 5.32 -11.40
N ALA A 188 -21.95 4.03 -11.52
CA ALA A 188 -23.18 3.56 -12.19
C ALA A 188 -24.44 4.11 -11.52
N VAL A 189 -24.48 4.14 -10.19
CA VAL A 189 -25.57 4.75 -9.41
C VAL A 189 -25.65 6.25 -9.67
N CYS A 190 -24.54 6.98 -9.62
CA CYS A 190 -24.50 8.40 -9.93
C CYS A 190 -24.98 8.69 -11.37
N LEU A 191 -24.57 7.87 -12.34
CA LEU A 191 -25.00 8.01 -13.73
C LEU A 191 -26.51 7.81 -13.88
N TYR A 192 -27.07 6.82 -13.18
CA TYR A 192 -28.51 6.57 -13.17
C TYR A 192 -29.30 7.70 -12.49
N VAL A 193 -28.80 8.22 -11.36
CA VAL A 193 -29.47 9.30 -10.60
C VAL A 193 -29.40 10.63 -11.33
N LEU A 194 -28.25 10.98 -11.92
CA LEU A 194 -28.03 12.28 -12.55
C LEU A 194 -28.44 12.32 -14.02
N GLY A 195 -28.13 11.27 -14.79
CA GLY A 195 -28.45 11.16 -16.20
C GLY A 195 -29.81 10.50 -16.48
N GLY A 196 -30.40 9.86 -15.46
CA GLY A 196 -31.63 9.10 -15.63
C GLY A 196 -31.43 7.76 -16.34
N LYS A 197 -32.51 6.98 -16.41
CA LYS A 197 -32.50 5.62 -16.98
C LYS A 197 -32.02 5.57 -18.43
N GLN A 198 -32.38 6.55 -19.25
CA GLN A 198 -32.04 6.54 -20.69
C GLN A 198 -30.54 6.70 -20.91
N VAL A 199 -29.88 7.58 -20.15
CA VAL A 199 -28.42 7.76 -20.24
C VAL A 199 -27.70 6.53 -19.70
N TYR A 200 -28.21 5.92 -18.63
CA TYR A 200 -27.64 4.68 -18.10
C TYR A 200 -27.72 3.52 -19.11
N GLU A 201 -28.88 3.28 -19.72
CA GLU A 201 -29.05 2.19 -20.71
C GLU A 201 -28.34 2.46 -22.03
N PHE A 202 -28.04 3.73 -22.36
CA PHE A 202 -27.21 4.05 -23.52
C PHE A 202 -25.73 3.72 -23.30
N ILE A 203 -25.24 3.84 -22.07
CA ILE A 203 -23.84 3.59 -21.71
C ILE A 203 -23.59 2.11 -21.38
N ARG A 204 -24.60 1.41 -20.86
CA ARG A 204 -24.57 -0.03 -20.57
C ARG A 204 -24.43 -0.88 -21.83
#